data_AF-A0A0Q8PH72-F1
#
_entry.id   AF-A0A0Q8PH72-F1
#
_cell.length_a   1.000
_cell.length_b   1.000
_cell.length_c   1.000
_cell.angle_alpha   90.00
_cell.angle_beta   90.00
_cell.angle_gamma   90.00
#
_symmetry.space_group_name_H-M   'P 1'
#
loop_
_entity.id
_entity.type
_entity.pdbx_description
1 polymer ?
#
loop_
_entity_poly.entity_id
_entity_poly.type
_entity_poly.pdbx_seq_one_letter_code
_entity_poly.pdbx_strand_id
1 'polypeptide(L)' 'MQTNTDRDPAAPLVEVAEFRTDSRYRLVHFAGAGWEPLAPEEFEPRVHELFPELDPHDSAKVHWADRPWEWPAWHPGEA' A
#
# COMPACT_ATOMS: atom_id res chain seq x y z
N MET A 1 -23.93 0.88 -20.80
CA MET A 1 -23.06 -0.30 -20.93
C MET A 1 -21.65 0.14 -20.59
N GLN A 2 -20.88 -0.72 -19.91
CA GLN A 2 -19.44 -0.61 -19.56
C GLN A 2 -19.13 0.20 -18.28
N THR A 3 -18.38 -0.29 -17.29
CA THR A 3 -17.55 -1.50 -17.18
C THR A 3 -17.78 -2.19 -15.82
N ASN A 4 -18.40 -3.38 -15.83
CA ASN A 4 -18.03 -4.37 -14.82
C ASN A 4 -16.58 -4.70 -15.14
N THR A 5 -15.66 -3.99 -14.50
CA THR A 5 -14.25 -4.39 -14.48
C THR A 5 -14.24 -5.75 -13.83
N ASP A 6 -14.24 -6.77 -14.68
CA ASP A 6 -13.66 -8.05 -14.40
C ASP A 6 -12.38 -7.77 -13.61
N ARG A 7 -12.45 -7.97 -12.30
CA ARG A 7 -11.29 -7.84 -11.45
C ARG A 7 -10.39 -8.98 -11.92
N ASP A 8 -9.38 -8.65 -12.70
CA ASP A 8 -8.35 -9.62 -13.07
C ASP A 8 -7.93 -10.32 -11.76
N PRO A 9 -8.16 -11.64 -11.61
CA PRO A 9 -7.92 -12.33 -10.36
C PRO A 9 -6.44 -12.32 -9.96
N ALA A 10 -5.55 -11.87 -10.86
CA ALA A 10 -4.12 -11.70 -10.61
C ALA A 10 -3.73 -10.28 -10.20
N ALA A 11 -4.63 -9.29 -10.24
CA ALA A 11 -4.31 -7.94 -9.76
C ALA A 11 -4.13 -7.94 -8.22
N PRO A 12 -3.06 -7.30 -7.69
CA PRO A 12 -2.84 -7.21 -6.25
C PRO A 12 -3.99 -6.48 -5.55
N LEU A 13 -4.27 -6.86 -4.30
CA LEU A 13 -5.27 -6.20 -3.46
C LEU A 13 -4.75 -4.87 -2.92
N VAL A 14 -3.43 -4.80 -2.71
CA VAL A 14 -2.72 -3.66 -2.17
C VAL A 14 -1.51 -3.38 -3.04
N GLU A 15 -1.35 -2.15 -3.50
CA GLU A 15 -0.15 -1.71 -4.25
C GLU A 15 0.54 -0.59 -3.49
N VAL A 16 1.82 -0.77 -3.20
CA VAL A 16 2.66 0.24 -2.55
C VAL A 16 3.49 0.92 -3.62
N ALA A 17 3.30 2.23 -3.80
CA ALA A 17 4.01 3.04 -4.76
C ALA A 17 5.51 3.15 -4.44
N GLU A 18 6.27 3.73 -5.37
CA GLU A 18 7.72 3.90 -5.25
C GLU A 18 8.17 4.63 -3.98
N PHE A 19 9.36 4.30 -3.51
CA PHE A 19 10.00 4.96 -2.38
C PHE A 19 10.32 6.42 -2.70
N ARG A 20 9.72 7.34 -1.94
CA ARG A 20 9.94 8.79 -2.04
C ARG A 20 10.60 9.32 -0.76
N THR A 21 11.80 9.87 -0.87
CA THR A 21 12.52 10.45 0.28
C THR A 21 12.01 11.83 0.70
N ASP A 22 11.23 12.48 -0.17
CA ASP A 22 10.64 13.81 0.07
C ASP A 22 9.41 13.78 0.99
N SER A 23 8.90 12.58 1.31
CA SER A 23 7.67 12.38 2.07
C SER A 23 7.87 11.34 3.17
N ARG A 24 7.25 11.53 4.34
CA ARG A 24 7.25 10.54 5.44
C ARG A 24 6.44 9.28 5.12
N TYR A 25 5.55 9.36 4.14
CA TYR A 25 4.54 8.35 3.83
C TYR A 25 4.85 7.71 2.48
N ARG A 26 4.49 6.43 2.31
CA ARG A 26 4.31 5.87 0.96
C ARG A 26 2.84 5.96 0.56
N LEU A 27 2.60 6.15 -0.73
CA LEU A 27 1.26 6.02 -1.29
C LEU A 27 0.94 4.54 -1.44
N VAL A 28 -0.22 4.14 -0.92
CA VAL A 28 -0.72 2.76 -0.94
C VAL A 28 -2.10 2.76 -1.60
N HIS A 29 -2.26 2.00 -2.68
CA HIS A 29 -3.54 1.78 -3.33
C HIS A 29 -4.21 0.55 -2.74
N PHE A 30 -5.42 0.71 -2.22
CA PHE A 30 -6.27 -0.40 -1.82
C PHE A 30 -7.34 -0.63 -2.87
N ALA A 31 -7.45 -1.87 -3.34
CA ALA A 31 -8.46 -2.24 -4.32
C ALA A 31 -9.87 -2.01 -3.77
N GLY A 32 -10.53 -0.96 -4.26
CA GLY A 32 -11.86 -0.53 -3.84
C GLY A 32 -11.91 0.73 -2.96
N ALA A 33 -10.79 1.16 -2.35
CA ALA A 33 -10.72 2.40 -1.56
C ALA A 33 -9.88 3.50 -2.23
N GLY A 34 -8.94 3.15 -3.11
CA GLY A 34 -8.09 4.11 -3.81
C GLY A 34 -6.73 4.32 -3.13
N TRP A 35 -6.06 5.43 -3.48
CA TRP A 35 -4.71 5.76 -3.00
C TRP A 35 -4.76 6.51 -1.66
N GLU A 36 -4.00 6.04 -0.68
CA GLU A 36 -3.88 6.60 0.66
C GLU A 36 -2.39 6.74 1.05
N PRO A 37 -1.93 7.88 1.57
CA PRO A 37 -0.60 8.00 2.15
C PRO A 37 -0.57 7.32 3.53
N LEU A 38 0.34 6.37 3.74
CA LEU A 38 0.48 5.65 5.00
C LEU A 38 1.91 5.68 5.52
N ALA A 39 2.05 5.71 6.84
CA ALA A 39 3.28 5.44 7.56
C ALA A 39 3.47 3.93 7.78
N PRO A 40 4.68 3.45 8.10
CA PRO A 40 4.92 2.05 8.46
C PRO A 40 3.94 1.52 9.52
N GLU A 41 3.70 2.33 10.55
CA GLU A 41 2.81 2.00 11.68
C GLU A 41 1.31 2.00 11.32
N GLU A 42 0.93 2.66 10.23
CA GLU A 42 -0.46 2.76 9.76
C GLU A 42 -0.80 1.68 8.73
N PHE A 43 0.22 1.11 8.06
CA PHE A 43 0.03 0.18 6.97
C PHE A 43 -0.68 -1.12 7.39
N GLU A 44 -0.10 -1.86 8.34
CA GLU A 44 -0.65 -3.16 8.74
C GLU A 44 -2.06 -3.05 9.34
N PRO A 45 -2.36 -2.08 10.24
CA PRO A 45 -3.73 -1.88 10.72
C PRO A 45 -4.69 -1.59 9.59
N ARG A 46 -4.32 -0.70 8.66
CA ARG A 46 -5.18 -0.31 7.54
C ARG A 46 -5.49 -1.47 6.60
N VAL A 47 -4.49 -2.32 6.33
CA VAL A 47 -4.67 -3.56 5.56
C VAL A 47 -5.69 -4.47 6.25
N HIS A 48 -5.57 -4.69 7.56
CA HIS A 48 -6.51 -5.54 8.31
C HIS A 48 -7.91 -4.93 8.44
N GLU A 49 -8.06 -3.60 8.47
CA GLU A 49 -9.38 -2.95 8.46
C GLU A 49 -10.14 -3.23 7.16
N LEU A 50 -9.48 -3.16 6.01
CA LEU A 50 -10.09 -3.34 4.70
C LEU A 50 -10.15 -4.81 4.26
N PHE A 51 -9.16 -5.59 4.66
CA PHE A 51 -8.99 -6.99 4.29
C PHE A 51 -8.56 -7.82 5.53
N PRO A 52 -9.52 -8.20 6.41
CA PRO A 52 -9.19 -8.86 7.68
C PRO A 52 -8.45 -10.19 7.58
N GLU A 53 -8.55 -10.87 6.43
CA GLU A 53 -7.92 -12.17 6.16
C GLU A 53 -6.63 -12.06 5.33
N LEU A 54 -6.24 -10.84 4.91
CA LEU A 54 -5.05 -10.60 4.11
C LEU A 54 -3.82 -10.52 5.01
N ASP A 55 -2.82 -11.36 4.73
CA ASP A 55 -1.48 -11.18 5.29
C ASP A 55 -0.78 -9.99 4.58
N PRO A 56 -0.42 -8.91 5.29
CA PRO A 56 0.33 -7.79 4.70
C PRO A 56 1.66 -8.22 4.07
N HIS A 57 2.22 -9.35 4.52
CA HIS A 57 3.47 -9.94 4.05
C HIS A 57 3.33 -10.82 2.80
N ASP A 58 2.11 -11.10 2.34
CA ASP A 58 1.88 -11.90 1.15
C ASP A 58 2.17 -11.10 -0.13
N SER A 59 3.37 -11.31 -0.70
CA SER A 59 3.79 -10.69 -1.96
C SER A 59 2.90 -10.98 -3.18
N ALA A 60 2.04 -12.02 -3.13
CA ALA A 60 1.08 -12.29 -4.19
C ALA A 60 -0.16 -11.39 -4.12
N LYS A 61 -0.41 -10.78 -2.95
CA LYS A 61 -1.58 -9.91 -2.70
C LYS A 61 -1.19 -8.47 -2.42
N VAL A 62 0.02 -8.24 -1.90
CA VAL A 62 0.61 -6.95 -1.61
C VAL A 62 1.81 -6.75 -2.54
N HIS A 63 1.63 -5.91 -3.55
CA HIS A 63 2.68 -5.57 -4.50
C HIS A 63 3.42 -4.31 -4.07
N TRP A 64 4.75 -4.38 -4.00
CA TRP A 64 5.61 -3.22 -3.77
C TRP A 64 6.27 -2.84 -5.10
N ALA A 65 6.11 -1.58 -5.53
CA ALA A 65 6.74 -1.08 -6.75
C ALA A 65 8.28 -1.14 -6.68
N ASP A 66 8.84 -0.89 -5.48
CA ASP A 66 10.26 -1.00 -5.17
C ASP A 66 10.48 -1.20 -3.66
N ARG A 67 11.67 -1.69 -3.31
CA ARG A 67 12.17 -1.81 -1.92
C ARG A 67 11.09 -2.31 -0.93
N PRO A 68 10.72 -3.60 -1.02
CA PRO A 68 9.65 -4.15 -0.19
C PRO A 68 9.98 -3.98 1.29
N TRP A 69 8.99 -3.56 2.09
CA TRP A 69 9.11 -3.27 3.52
C TRP A 69 9.97 -2.06 3.88
N GLU A 70 10.47 -1.32 2.90
CA GLU A 70 11.24 -0.11 3.15
C GLU A 70 10.34 1.12 3.14
N TRP A 71 10.29 1.82 4.26
CA TRP A 71 9.54 3.05 4.42
C TRP A 71 10.48 4.25 4.47
N PRO A 72 10.08 5.41 3.92
CA PRO A 72 10.88 6.63 4.02
C PRO A 72 11.26 6.87 5.48
N ALA A 73 12.56 7.03 5.74
CA ALA A 73 13.04 7.35 7.06
C ALA A 73 12.48 8.73 7.46
N TRP A 74 11.58 8.76 8.44
CA TRP A 74 11.25 10.02 9.07
C TRP A 74 12.47 10.49 9.85
N HIS A 75 13.00 11.65 9.48
CA HIS A 75 13.90 12.43 10.34
C HIS A 75 13.05 13.44 11.13
N PRO A 76 12.63 13.14 12.38
CA PRO A 76 12.18 14.19 13.28
C PRO A 76 13.39 15.06 13.65
N GLY A 77 13.69 16.11 12.88
CA GLY A 77 14.74 17.05 13.30
C GLY A 77 15.45 17.91 12.26
N GLU A 78 14.81 18.39 11.20
CA GLU A 78 15.31 19.60 10.53
C GLU A 78 14.14 20.58 10.36
N ALA A 79 14.03 21.47 11.33
CA ALA A 79 13.18 22.66 11.34
C ALA A 79 14.08 23.89 11.41
#